data_AF-A0A7L2H004-F1
#
_entry.id   AF-A0A7L2H004-F1
#
_cell.length_a   1.000
_cell.length_b   1.000
_cell.length_c   1.000
_cell.angle_alpha   90.00
_cell.angle_beta   90.00
_cell.angle_gamma   90.00
#
_symmetry.space_group_name_H-M   'P 1'
#
loop_
_entity.id
_entity.type
_entity.pdbx_description
1 polymer ?
#
loop_
_entity_poly.entity_id
_entity_poly.type
_entity_poly.pdbx_seq_one_letter_code
_entity_poly.pdbx_strand_id
1 'polypeptide(L)'
;EIIPPAVAIFSPSKQEIQQKSKATLVCLASGFYPDHLNLVWKVNGAKRTEGVGTDEFSTGNGSTYSLTSRLRISAQEWFNPLNRFECVANF
;
A
#
# COMPACT_ATOMS: atom_id res chain seq x y z
N GLU A 1 -0.02 -24.98 -3.27
CA GLU A 1 -0.86 -24.42 -2.20
C GLU A 1 -1.02 -22.92 -2.45
N ILE A 2 -2.08 -22.28 -1.99
CA ILE A 2 -2.25 -20.81 -2.07
C ILE A 2 -2.41 -20.30 -0.64
N ILE A 3 -1.53 -19.38 -0.23
CA ILE A 3 -1.54 -18.78 1.10
C ILE A 3 -1.91 -17.29 0.94
N PRO A 4 -3.08 -16.84 1.43
CA PRO A 4 -3.49 -15.45 1.34
C PRO A 4 -2.56 -14.50 2.13
N PRO A 5 -2.31 -13.28 1.64
CA PRO A 5 -1.50 -12.29 2.36
C PRO A 5 -2.22 -11.74 3.59
N ALA A 6 -1.45 -11.43 4.63
CA ALA A 6 -1.85 -10.42 5.60
C ALA A 6 -1.56 -9.03 5.00
N VAL A 7 -2.55 -8.13 5.02
CA VAL A 7 -2.41 -6.78 4.45
C VAL A 7 -2.49 -5.73 5.56
N ALA A 8 -1.51 -4.85 5.62
CA ALA A 8 -1.46 -3.73 6.56
C ALA A 8 -1.19 -2.41 5.82
N ILE A 9 -1.89 -1.34 6.22
CA ILE A 9 -1.62 0.03 5.76
C ILE A 9 -0.99 0.82 6.92
N PHE A 10 0.16 1.43 6.64
CA PHE A 10 0.87 2.31 7.55
C PHE A 10 0.63 3.77 7.17
N SER A 11 0.51 4.62 8.19
CA SER A 11 0.29 6.05 8.03
C SER A 11 1.55 6.78 7.56
N PRO A 12 1.40 7.97 6.95
CA PRO A 12 2.52 8.79 6.56
C PRO A 12 3.35 9.27 7.76
N SER A 13 4.65 9.50 7.53
CA SER A 13 5.50 10.11 8.54
C SER A 13 5.09 11.57 8.80
N LYS A 14 5.08 11.98 10.07
CA LYS A 14 4.80 13.38 10.46
C LYS A 14 5.81 14.35 9.83
N GLN A 15 7.07 13.94 9.74
CA GLN A 15 8.14 14.76 9.17
C GLN A 15 7.91 15.04 7.68
N GLU A 16 7.49 14.05 6.90
CA GLU A 16 7.17 14.25 5.48
C GLU A 16 6.05 15.27 5.30
N ILE A 17 4.98 15.14 6.09
CA ILE A 17 3.84 16.06 6.05
C ILE A 17 4.30 17.48 6.35
N GLN A 18 5.08 17.68 7.43
CA GLN A 18 5.51 19.00 7.88
C GLN A 18 6.50 19.67 6.91
N GLN A 19 7.43 18.90 6.34
CA GLN A 19 8.51 19.45 5.52
C GLN A 19 8.16 19.54 4.03
N LYS A 20 7.31 18.63 3.53
CA LYS A 20 7.05 18.49 2.09
C LYS A 20 5.59 18.72 1.72
N SER A 21 4.69 18.89 2.69
CA SER A 21 3.23 18.96 2.45
C SER A 21 2.70 17.78 1.63
N LYS A 22 3.33 16.61 1.78
CA LYS A 22 2.98 15.34 1.13
C LYS A 22 2.78 14.27 2.18
N ALA A 23 2.00 13.27 1.84
CA ALA A 23 1.70 12.12 2.67
C ALA A 23 1.89 10.85 1.85
N THR A 24 2.77 9.96 2.29
CA THR A 24 2.96 8.64 1.68
C THR A 24 2.40 7.55 2.60
N LEU A 25 1.32 6.90 2.17
CA LEU A 25 0.86 5.67 2.81
C LEU A 25 1.66 4.48 2.27
N VAL A 26 1.86 3.47 3.11
CA VAL A 26 2.55 2.24 2.74
C VAL A 26 1.62 1.07 2.99
N CYS A 27 1.41 0.24 1.97
CA CYS A 27 0.71 -1.03 2.06
C CYS A 27 1.73 -2.16 1.99
N LEU A 28 1.72 -3.03 3.00
CA LEU A 28 2.51 -4.25 3.04
C LEU A 28 1.56 -5.45 2.95
N ALA A 29 1.75 -6.27 1.93
CA ALA A 29 1.24 -7.64 1.91
C ALA A 29 2.38 -8.58 2.31
N SER A 30 2.14 -9.47 3.29
CA SER A 30 3.15 -10.39 3.79
C SER A 30 2.61 -11.80 4.01
N GLY A 31 3.51 -12.78 3.96
CA GLY A 31 3.21 -14.17 4.27
C GLY A 31 2.43 -14.91 3.18
N PHE A 32 2.43 -14.40 1.94
CA PHE A 32 1.67 -14.99 0.85
C PHE A 32 2.49 -15.97 0.01
N TYR A 33 1.79 -16.84 -0.71
CA TYR A 33 2.37 -17.77 -1.69
C TYR A 33 1.29 -18.12 -2.74
N PRO A 34 1.62 -18.22 -4.05
CA PRO A 34 2.94 -18.03 -4.68
C PRO A 34 3.37 -16.56 -4.74
N ASP A 35 4.53 -16.26 -5.32
CA ASP A 35 5.13 -14.91 -5.40
C ASP A 35 4.38 -13.90 -6.29
N HIS A 36 3.45 -14.37 -7.11
CA HIS A 36 2.64 -13.51 -7.98
C HIS A 36 1.46 -12.92 -7.21
N LEU A 37 1.59 -11.66 -6.81
CA LEU A 37 0.55 -10.88 -6.13
C LEU A 37 0.50 -9.46 -6.69
N ASN A 38 -0.69 -8.89 -6.82
CA ASN A 38 -0.90 -7.50 -7.21
C ASN A 38 -1.55 -6.70 -6.07
N LEU A 39 -1.04 -5.49 -5.81
CA LEU A 39 -1.61 -4.57 -4.84
C LEU A 39 -2.33 -3.41 -5.53
N VAL A 40 -3.61 -3.23 -5.17
CA VAL A 40 -4.48 -2.20 -5.73
C VAL A 40 -4.91 -1.25 -4.63
N TRP A 41 -4.60 0.04 -4.80
CA TRP A 41 -5.13 1.09 -3.95
C TRP A 41 -6.55 1.47 -4.36
N LYS A 42 -7.40 1.70 -3.36
CA LYS A 42 -8.70 2.34 -3.52
C LYS A 42 -8.80 3.54 -2.61
N VAL A 43 -9.34 4.63 -3.13
CA VAL A 43 -9.69 5.83 -2.37
C VAL A 43 -11.17 6.06 -2.55
N ASN A 44 -11.93 6.04 -1.45
CA ASN A 44 -13.39 6.16 -1.45
C ASN A 44 -14.07 5.12 -2.36
N GLY A 45 -13.58 3.88 -2.30
CA GLY A 45 -14.07 2.76 -3.11
C GLY A 45 -13.63 2.75 -4.58
N ALA A 46 -13.05 3.84 -5.10
CA ALA A 46 -12.57 3.93 -6.47
C ALA A 46 -11.09 3.55 -6.58
N LYS A 47 -10.72 2.80 -7.63
CA LYS A 47 -9.33 2.42 -7.91
C LYS A 47 -8.47 3.67 -8.09
N ARG A 48 -7.31 3.71 -7.43
CA ARG A 48 -6.31 4.78 -7.55
C ARG A 48 -5.04 4.22 -8.19
N THR A 49 -4.52 4.94 -9.18
CA THR A 49 -3.23 4.66 -9.83
C THR A 49 -2.26 5.84 -9.75
N GLU A 50 -2.78 7.07 -9.71
CA GLU A 50 -1.96 8.26 -9.52
C GLU A 50 -1.25 8.25 -8.16
N GLY A 51 0.06 8.52 -8.16
CA GLY A 51 0.89 8.51 -6.95
C GLY A 51 1.19 7.12 -6.42
N VAL A 52 0.77 6.05 -7.10
CA VAL A 52 1.03 4.66 -6.70
C VAL A 52 2.38 4.20 -7.25
N GLY A 53 3.19 3.60 -6.38
CA GLY A 53 4.40 2.85 -6.75
C GLY A 53 4.45 1.54 -5.99
N THR A 54 4.40 0.43 -6.70
CA THR A 54 4.54 -0.93 -6.15
C THR A 54 5.94 -1.44 -6.46
N ASP A 55 6.56 -2.13 -5.49
CA ASP A 55 7.87 -2.76 -5.70
C ASP A 55 7.78 -3.76 -6.87
N GLU A 56 8.81 -3.81 -7.72
CA GLU A 56 8.80 -4.65 -8.93
C GLU A 56 8.79 -6.15 -8.63
N PHE A 57 9.40 -6.54 -7.52
CA PHE A 57 9.57 -7.93 -7.11
C PHE A 57 9.12 -8.12 -5.67
N SER A 58 8.53 -9.28 -5.39
CA SER A 58 8.25 -9.70 -4.02
C SER A 58 9.54 -10.12 -3.31
N THR A 59 9.65 -9.79 -2.02
CA THR A 59 10.75 -10.24 -1.15
C THR A 59 10.43 -11.62 -0.58
N GLY A 60 11.32 -12.59 -0.81
CA GLY A 60 11.22 -13.93 -0.22
C GLY A 60 11.59 -13.93 1.26
N ASN A 61 10.78 -14.61 2.07
CA ASN A 61 10.94 -14.79 3.51
C ASN A 61 10.71 -16.27 3.86
N GLY A 62 11.73 -17.10 3.67
CA GLY A 62 11.62 -18.55 3.81
C GLY A 62 10.75 -19.16 2.70
N SER A 63 9.59 -19.72 3.06
CA SER A 63 8.63 -20.32 2.13
C SER A 63 7.54 -19.36 1.64
N THR A 64 7.53 -18.11 2.11
CA THR A 64 6.49 -17.12 1.79
C THR A 64 7.11 -15.84 1.24
N TYR A 65 6.27 -14.96 0.71
CA TYR A 65 6.65 -13.72 0.07
C TYR A 65 6.00 -12.50 0.73
N SER A 66 6.60 -11.35 0.50
CA SER A 66 6.06 -10.04 0.88
C SER A 66 6.18 -9.06 -0.29
N LEU A 67 5.24 -8.12 -0.40
CA LEU A 67 5.19 -7.11 -1.44
C LEU A 67 4.75 -5.78 -0.83
N THR A 68 5.42 -4.70 -1.22
CA THR A 68 5.10 -3.36 -0.73
C THR A 68 4.58 -2.48 -1.86
N SER A 69 3.54 -1.70 -1.57
CA SER A 69 3.06 -0.63 -2.44
C SER A 69 2.94 0.67 -1.67
N ARG A 70 3.22 1.79 -2.31
CA ARG A 70 3.20 3.13 -1.71
C ARG A 70 2.21 4.00 -2.47
N LEU A 71 1.43 4.79 -1.74
CA LEU A 71 0.53 5.79 -2.31
C LEU A 71 0.94 7.17 -1.79
N ARG A 72 1.49 7.99 -2.68
CA ARG A 72 1.90 9.36 -2.39
C ARG A 72 0.81 10.35 -2.79
N ILE A 73 0.28 11.07 -1.82
CA ILE A 73 -0.79 12.06 -1.97
C ILE A 73 -0.41 13.41 -1.34
N SER A 74 -1.29 14.40 -1.46
CA SER A 74 -1.14 15.67 -0.74
C SER A 74 -1.47 15.51 0.76
N ALA A 75 -0.87 16.35 1.60
CA ALA A 75 -1.24 16.37 3.02
C ALA A 75 -2.73 16.73 3.22
N GLN A 76 -3.29 17.60 2.37
CA GLN A 76 -4.71 17.96 2.40
C GLN A 76 -5.62 16.76 2.15
N GLU A 77 -5.29 15.92 1.17
CA GLU A 77 -6.05 14.70 0.88
C GLU A 77 -5.96 13.69 2.03
N TRP A 78 -4.80 13.55 2.66
CA TRP A 78 -4.62 12.69 3.82
C TRP A 78 -5.44 13.14 5.04
N PHE A 79 -5.47 14.45 5.34
CA PHE A 79 -6.19 14.98 6.50
C PHE A 79 -7.69 15.13 6.28
N ASN A 80 -8.20 14.89 5.07
CA ASN A 80 -9.63 14.93 4.83
C ASN A 80 -10.28 13.69 5.49
N PRO A 81 -11.11 13.86 6.54
CA PRO A 81 -11.69 12.72 7.28
C PRO A 81 -12.72 11.95 6.46
N LEU A 82 -13.19 12.50 5.33
CA LEU A 82 -14.09 11.80 4.41
C LEU A 82 -13.35 10.78 3.53
N ASN A 83 -12.01 10.89 3.42
CA ASN A 83 -11.24 9.98 2.60
C ASN A 83 -10.99 8.65 3.32
N ARG A 84 -11.39 7.57 2.66
CA ARG A 84 -11.10 6.20 3.07
C ARG A 84 -10.08 5.59 2.12
N PHE A 85 -8.94 5.18 2.68
CA PHE A 85 -7.86 4.51 1.96
C PHE A 85 -7.92 3.01 2.21
N GLU A 86 -7.87 2.24 1.14
CA GLU A 86 -7.86 0.77 1.18
C GLU A 86 -6.76 0.26 0.25
N CYS A 87 -6.13 -0.84 0.66
CA CYS A 87 -5.20 -1.58 -0.17
C CYS A 87 -5.70 -3.01 -0.27
N VAL A 88 -5.86 -3.49 -1.50
CA VAL A 88 -6.41 -4.81 -1.78
C VAL A 88 -5.34 -5.63 -2.47
N ALA A 89 -5.10 -6.83 -1.95
CA ALA A 89 -4.22 -7.81 -2.55
C ALA A 89 -5.02 -8.79 -3.40
N ASN A 90 -4.61 -8.98 -4.64
CA ASN A 90 -5.22 -9.91 -5.59
C ASN A 90 -4.15 -10.85 -6.13
N PHE A 91 -4.46 -12.14 -6.18
CA PHE A 91 -3.69 -13.14 -6.94
C PHE A 91 -4.09 -13.12 -8.42
#